data_AF-A0A2M7X0G5-F1
#
_entry.id   AF-A0A2M7X0G5-F1
#
_cell.length_a   1.000
_cell.length_b   1.000
_cell.length_c   1.000
_cell.angle_alpha   90.00
_cell.angle_beta   90.00
_cell.angle_gamma   90.00
#
_symmetry.space_group_name_H-M   'P 1'
#
loop_
_entity.id
_entity.type
_entity.pdbx_description
1 polymer ?
#
loop_
_entity_poly.entity_id
_entity_poly.type
_entity_poly.pdbx_seq_one_letter_code
_entity_poly.pdbx_strand_id
1 'polypeptide(L)'
;MTTPIRRSTKRLGLNLIALGLGACASTPQPSIPAAADSAQTIGLASAIRRSLHQGDDDLLTAGLGLPGLRQPLPPALALDGDPASTASALRRRAFYANWRGIADLASGHGLGPWSAALPPVPGVEFQAFARLPGRQQTQRVLAQIPDAYDQQQRCLVVAAASGSRGVYGAIAVAGPWALARGCAVVHTDKGAGTGVFDRSRGEGVALDGRRAT
;
A
#
# COMPACT_ATOMS: atom_id res chain seq x y z
N MET A 1 -9.27 12.01 81.86
CA MET A 1 -8.58 10.71 81.81
C MET A 1 -8.51 10.28 80.35
N THR A 2 -7.36 10.52 79.75
CA THR A 2 -7.03 10.33 78.34
C THR A 2 -6.22 9.04 78.20
N THR A 3 -6.66 8.13 77.33
CA THR A 3 -5.87 6.94 76.95
C THR A 3 -5.86 6.87 75.42
N PRO A 4 -4.72 7.13 74.76
CA PRO A 4 -4.63 7.03 73.30
C PRO A 4 -4.33 5.60 72.87
N ILE A 5 -5.16 5.06 71.97
CA ILE A 5 -4.91 3.78 71.31
C ILE A 5 -3.88 4.00 70.18
N ARG A 6 -2.73 3.33 70.33
CA ARG A 6 -1.56 3.40 69.46
C ARG A 6 -1.83 2.58 68.18
N ARG A 7 -2.00 3.23 67.03
CA ARG A 7 -2.08 2.55 65.72
C ARG A 7 -0.66 2.25 65.22
N SER A 8 -0.36 0.95 65.09
CA SER A 8 0.87 0.43 64.49
C SER A 8 0.78 0.52 62.96
N THR A 9 1.61 1.36 62.35
CA THR A 9 1.79 1.42 60.90
C THR A 9 2.89 0.44 60.49
N LYS A 10 2.50 -0.76 60.07
CA LYS A 10 3.41 -1.69 59.37
C LYS A 10 3.68 -1.13 57.97
N ARG A 11 4.90 -0.67 57.72
CA ARG A 11 5.38 -0.30 56.38
C ARG A 11 5.61 -1.60 55.58
N LEU A 12 4.69 -1.93 54.68
CA LEU A 12 4.86 -3.00 53.71
C LEU A 12 5.74 -2.44 52.57
N GLY A 13 7.00 -2.87 52.51
CA GLY A 13 7.91 -2.50 51.43
C GLY A 13 7.46 -3.12 50.11
N LEU A 14 6.93 -2.31 49.21
CA LEU A 14 6.59 -2.71 47.85
C LEU A 14 7.86 -2.60 47.00
N ASN A 15 8.53 -3.73 46.77
CA ASN A 15 9.63 -3.82 45.81
C ASN A 15 9.05 -3.69 44.39
N LEU A 16 9.16 -2.51 43.79
CA LEU A 16 8.94 -2.31 42.35
C LEU A 16 10.11 -2.94 41.59
N ILE A 17 9.87 -4.11 40.99
CA ILE A 17 10.73 -4.63 39.91
C ILE A 17 10.34 -3.86 38.65
N ALA A 18 11.13 -2.84 38.32
CA ALA A 18 11.03 -2.14 37.04
C ALA A 18 11.62 -3.05 35.95
N LEU A 19 10.77 -3.70 35.15
CA LEU A 19 11.19 -4.27 33.88
C LEU A 19 11.53 -3.11 32.94
N GLY A 20 12.83 -2.81 32.82
CA GLY A 20 13.34 -1.92 31.78
C GLY A 20 13.14 -2.56 30.41
N LEU A 21 12.15 -2.10 29.66
CA LEU A 21 12.14 -2.25 28.21
C LEU A 21 13.29 -1.41 27.65
N GLY A 22 14.47 -2.03 27.55
CA GLY A 22 15.59 -1.52 26.77
C GLY A 22 15.21 -1.51 25.29
N ALA A 23 14.55 -0.44 24.86
CA ALA A 23 14.37 -0.15 23.44
C ALA A 23 15.75 0.09 22.83
N CYS A 24 16.07 -0.73 21.84
CA CYS A 24 17.34 -0.71 21.15
C CYS A 24 17.53 0.60 20.36
N ALA A 25 18.70 1.19 20.57
CA ALA A 25 19.51 1.96 19.63
C ALA A 25 18.90 3.22 19.00
N SER A 26 19.25 4.37 19.60
CA SER A 26 19.55 5.59 18.85
C SER A 26 20.82 5.33 18.03
N THR A 27 20.67 4.83 16.80
CA THR A 27 21.78 4.83 15.84
C THR A 27 22.14 6.28 15.52
N PRO A 28 23.41 6.70 15.59
CA PRO A 28 23.83 8.00 15.11
C PRO A 28 23.42 8.12 13.63
N GLN A 29 22.68 9.17 13.31
CA GLN A 29 22.30 9.49 11.95
C GLN A 29 23.58 9.74 11.15
N PRO A 30 23.93 8.92 10.14
CA PRO A 30 25.04 9.25 9.27
C PRO A 30 24.71 10.59 8.61
N SER A 31 25.65 11.54 8.67
CA SER A 31 25.58 12.78 7.93
C SER A 31 25.36 12.43 6.46
N ILE A 32 24.23 12.88 5.90
CA ILE A 32 23.93 12.71 4.47
C ILE A 32 24.99 13.54 3.73
N PRO A 33 25.96 12.94 3.02
CA PRO A 33 26.81 13.73 2.14
C PRO A 33 25.89 14.40 1.12
N ALA A 34 26.13 15.69 0.84
CA ALA A 34 25.43 16.43 -0.21
C ALA A 34 25.34 15.54 -1.45
N ALA A 35 24.11 15.29 -1.92
CA ALA A 35 23.83 14.33 -2.96
C ALA A 35 24.75 14.58 -4.15
N ALA A 36 25.76 13.73 -4.31
CA ALA A 36 26.45 13.61 -5.57
C ALA A 36 25.37 13.24 -6.59
N ASP A 37 25.28 14.02 -7.65
CA ASP A 37 24.33 13.94 -8.74
C ASP A 37 24.59 12.69 -9.61
N SER A 38 24.56 11.53 -8.96
CA SER A 38 24.53 10.23 -9.59
C SER A 38 23.07 9.91 -9.77
N ALA A 39 22.45 10.41 -10.85
CA ALA A 39 21.23 9.83 -11.39
C ALA A 39 21.54 8.38 -11.81
N GLN A 40 21.63 7.52 -10.81
CA GLN A 40 21.98 6.13 -10.94
C GLN A 40 20.79 5.49 -11.67
N THR A 41 20.99 5.18 -12.94
CA THR A 41 19.89 4.77 -13.83
C THR A 41 19.17 3.57 -13.23
N ILE A 42 17.90 3.74 -12.89
CA ILE A 42 17.05 2.63 -12.48
C ILE A 42 16.84 1.74 -13.70
N GLY A 43 17.35 0.51 -13.65
CA GLY A 43 17.14 -0.46 -14.71
C GLY A 43 15.75 -1.09 -14.59
N LEU A 44 14.96 -1.03 -15.67
CA LEU A 44 13.78 -1.86 -15.77
C LEU A 44 14.21 -3.32 -15.94
N ALA A 45 13.67 -4.19 -15.08
CA ALA A 45 13.92 -5.62 -15.08
C ALA A 45 12.82 -6.40 -15.84
N SER A 46 11.84 -5.70 -16.42
CA SER A 46 10.81 -6.27 -17.29
C SER A 46 10.37 -5.26 -18.34
N ALA A 47 9.62 -5.74 -19.34
CA ALA A 47 8.81 -4.86 -20.19
C ALA A 47 7.78 -4.08 -19.34
N ILE A 48 7.40 -2.90 -19.82
CA ILE A 48 6.33 -2.09 -19.22
C ILE A 48 4.98 -2.69 -19.65
N ARG A 49 4.20 -3.15 -18.68
CA ARG A 49 2.80 -3.54 -18.89
C ARG A 49 1.92 -2.29 -18.82
N ARG A 50 1.10 -2.08 -19.85
CA ARG A 50 0.07 -1.05 -19.90
C ARG A 50 -1.31 -1.68 -19.75
N SER A 51 -2.20 -1.10 -18.95
CA SER A 51 -3.63 -1.45 -18.92
C SER A 51 -4.52 -0.21 -18.84
N LEU A 52 -5.65 -0.25 -19.57
CA LEU A 52 -6.68 0.78 -19.57
C LEU A 52 -7.78 0.41 -18.58
N HIS A 53 -8.30 1.41 -17.86
CA HIS A 53 -9.31 1.25 -16.82
C HIS A 53 -10.42 2.29 -17.04
N GLN A 54 -11.61 1.84 -17.44
CA GLN A 54 -12.77 2.66 -17.76
C GLN A 54 -14.07 1.84 -17.62
N GLY A 55 -15.22 2.51 -17.58
CA GLY A 55 -16.52 1.84 -17.43
C GLY A 55 -16.68 1.21 -16.04
N ASP A 56 -16.81 -0.11 -15.99
CA ASP A 56 -16.94 -0.89 -14.75
C ASP A 56 -15.59 -1.13 -14.04
N ASP A 57 -14.53 -0.44 -14.45
CA ASP A 57 -13.22 -0.44 -13.83
C ASP A 57 -12.66 0.99 -13.76
N ASP A 58 -11.80 1.25 -12.78
CA ASP A 58 -11.22 2.55 -12.54
C ASP A 58 -9.88 2.45 -11.79
N LEU A 59 -9.10 3.53 -11.80
CA LEU A 59 -7.79 3.60 -11.18
C LEU A 59 -7.85 3.63 -9.64
N LEU A 60 -8.94 4.12 -9.05
CA LEU A 60 -9.04 4.37 -7.61
C LEU A 60 -9.62 3.17 -6.85
N THR A 61 -10.65 2.52 -7.40
CA THR A 61 -11.39 1.47 -6.69
C THR A 61 -11.46 0.14 -7.44
N ALA A 62 -10.87 0.06 -8.64
CA ALA A 62 -10.98 -1.10 -9.51
C ALA A 62 -12.44 -1.51 -9.83
N GLY A 63 -13.32 -0.51 -9.97
CA GLY A 63 -14.74 -0.67 -10.23
C GLY A 63 -15.59 -1.03 -9.01
N LEU A 64 -15.00 -1.10 -7.81
CA LEU A 64 -15.75 -1.46 -6.60
C LEU A 64 -16.63 -0.31 -6.10
N GLY A 65 -16.17 0.92 -6.28
CA GLY A 65 -16.69 2.08 -5.58
C GLY A 65 -16.64 1.91 -4.05
N LEU A 66 -17.16 2.90 -3.33
CA LEU A 66 -17.30 2.80 -1.88
C LEU A 66 -18.23 1.64 -1.43
N PRO A 67 -19.37 1.35 -2.11
CA PRO A 67 -20.23 0.22 -1.74
C PRO A 67 -19.52 -1.14 -1.84
N GLY A 68 -18.78 -1.40 -2.92
CA GLY A 68 -18.05 -2.65 -3.10
C GLY A 68 -16.91 -2.81 -2.10
N LEU A 69 -16.22 -1.72 -1.75
CA LEU A 69 -15.17 -1.73 -0.73
C LEU A 69 -15.73 -1.99 0.69
N ARG A 70 -17.00 -1.68 0.95
CA ARG A 70 -17.69 -1.94 2.23
C ARG A 70 -18.29 -3.34 2.32
N GLN A 71 -18.39 -4.10 1.23
CA GLN A 71 -18.93 -5.46 1.26
C GLN A 71 -18.15 -6.34 2.23
N PRO A 72 -18.80 -7.13 3.11
CA PRO A 72 -18.12 -7.94 4.12
C PRO A 72 -17.24 -9.04 3.52
N LEU A 73 -17.61 -9.52 2.33
CA LEU A 73 -16.90 -10.56 1.60
C LEU A 73 -16.10 -9.97 0.44
N PRO A 74 -14.90 -10.52 0.15
CA PRO A 74 -14.13 -10.10 -1.01
C PRO A 74 -14.88 -10.41 -2.32
N PRO A 75 -14.66 -9.64 -3.39
CA PRO A 75 -15.18 -9.94 -4.71
C PRO A 75 -14.82 -11.37 -5.14
N ALA A 76 -15.78 -12.06 -5.76
CA ALA A 76 -15.56 -13.38 -6.33
C ALA A 76 -14.49 -13.31 -7.42
N LEU A 77 -13.64 -14.33 -7.48
CA LEU A 77 -12.72 -14.50 -8.61
C LEU A 77 -13.48 -15.26 -9.69
N ALA A 78 -13.88 -14.56 -10.75
CA ALA A 78 -14.37 -15.21 -11.97
C ALA A 78 -13.14 -15.73 -12.73
N LEU A 79 -12.82 -17.01 -12.55
CA LEU A 79 -11.79 -17.72 -13.30
C LEU A 79 -12.47 -18.42 -14.48
N ASP A 80 -12.95 -17.63 -15.43
CA ASP A 80 -13.65 -18.08 -16.65
C ASP A 80 -12.71 -18.66 -17.72
N GLY A 81 -11.41 -18.72 -17.43
CA GLY A 81 -10.37 -19.19 -18.35
C GLY A 81 -9.86 -18.09 -19.29
N ASP A 82 -10.50 -16.92 -19.35
CA ASP A 82 -9.94 -15.76 -20.05
C ASP A 82 -8.84 -15.10 -19.19
N PRO A 83 -7.59 -15.04 -19.69
CA PRO A 83 -6.50 -14.36 -19.00
C PRO A 83 -6.79 -12.90 -18.62
N ALA A 84 -7.49 -12.15 -19.47
CA ALA A 84 -7.75 -10.73 -19.25
C ALA A 84 -8.79 -10.53 -18.14
N SER A 85 -9.93 -11.23 -18.23
CA SER A 85 -10.96 -11.30 -17.19
C SER A 85 -10.37 -11.72 -15.83
N THR A 86 -9.55 -12.78 -15.82
CA THR A 86 -8.86 -13.26 -14.62
C THR A 86 -7.94 -12.20 -14.01
N ALA A 87 -7.13 -11.52 -14.82
CA ALA A 87 -6.25 -10.44 -14.36
C ALA A 87 -7.05 -9.27 -13.73
N SER A 88 -8.16 -8.88 -14.35
CA SER A 88 -9.05 -7.83 -13.83
C SER A 88 -9.69 -8.25 -12.50
N ALA A 89 -10.15 -9.49 -12.37
CA ALA A 89 -10.71 -10.03 -11.13
C ALA A 89 -9.66 -10.04 -9.98
N LEU A 90 -8.42 -10.43 -10.30
CA LEU A 90 -7.30 -10.41 -9.34
C LEU A 90 -6.92 -8.98 -8.92
N ARG A 91 -6.85 -8.02 -9.85
CA ARG A 91 -6.63 -6.60 -9.56
C ARG A 91 -7.73 -6.06 -8.65
N ARG A 92 -8.99 -6.31 -8.98
CA ARG A 92 -10.14 -5.90 -8.17
C ARG A 92 -10.07 -6.46 -6.74
N ARG A 93 -9.68 -7.73 -6.59
CA ARG A 93 -9.49 -8.35 -5.26
C ARG A 93 -8.29 -7.76 -4.51
N ALA A 94 -7.20 -7.41 -5.20
CA ALA A 94 -6.07 -6.71 -4.59
C ALA A 94 -6.47 -5.32 -4.08
N PHE A 95 -7.24 -4.55 -4.85
CA PHE A 95 -7.77 -3.25 -4.42
C PHE A 95 -8.65 -3.40 -3.18
N TYR A 96 -9.61 -4.32 -3.20
CA TYR A 96 -10.46 -4.62 -2.04
C TYR A 96 -9.63 -4.86 -0.77
N ALA A 97 -8.64 -5.75 -0.84
CA ALA A 97 -7.82 -6.09 0.32
C ALA A 97 -6.96 -4.91 0.82
N ASN A 98 -6.32 -4.15 -0.08
CA ASN A 98 -5.44 -3.05 0.31
C ASN A 98 -6.21 -1.84 0.85
N TRP A 99 -7.38 -1.54 0.29
CA TRP A 99 -8.27 -0.51 0.83
C TRP A 99 -8.73 -0.85 2.24
N ARG A 100 -9.28 -2.05 2.45
CA ARG A 100 -9.76 -2.50 3.75
C ARG A 100 -8.65 -2.70 4.78
N GLY A 101 -7.41 -2.88 4.34
CA GLY A 101 -6.25 -3.04 5.20
C GLY A 101 -5.62 -1.74 5.70
N ILE A 102 -6.12 -0.57 5.26
CA ILE A 102 -5.60 0.76 5.63
C ILE A 102 -6.71 1.73 6.01
N ALA A 103 -7.75 1.84 5.18
CA ALA A 103 -8.81 2.82 5.41
C ALA A 103 -9.87 2.27 6.37
N ASP A 104 -10.31 3.11 7.30
CA ASP A 104 -11.54 2.85 8.04
C ASP A 104 -12.75 3.22 7.16
N LEU A 105 -13.29 2.21 6.50
CA LEU A 105 -14.45 2.32 5.62
C LEU A 105 -15.78 2.24 6.37
N ALA A 106 -15.77 1.79 7.63
CA ALA A 106 -16.98 1.46 8.40
C ALA A 106 -17.54 2.69 9.12
N SER A 107 -16.67 3.54 9.69
CA SER A 107 -17.12 4.68 10.50
C SER A 107 -17.71 5.83 9.67
N GLY A 108 -17.44 5.89 8.37
CA GLY A 108 -17.73 7.06 7.54
C GLY A 108 -16.85 8.28 7.87
N HIS A 109 -15.87 8.17 8.78
CA HIS A 109 -14.97 9.27 9.13
C HIS A 109 -13.52 8.98 8.70
N GLY A 110 -13.16 7.71 8.54
CA GLY A 110 -11.82 7.29 8.12
C GLY A 110 -11.39 7.69 6.71
N LEU A 111 -12.32 8.17 5.89
CA LEU A 111 -12.07 8.68 4.54
C LEU A 111 -12.13 10.21 4.47
N GLY A 112 -12.26 10.93 5.59
CA GLY A 112 -12.38 12.39 5.59
C GLY A 112 -13.44 12.89 4.58
N PRO A 113 -13.08 13.79 3.64
CA PRO A 113 -14.04 14.34 2.67
C PRO A 113 -14.58 13.32 1.65
N TRP A 114 -13.99 12.12 1.56
CA TRP A 114 -14.40 11.06 0.62
C TRP A 114 -15.34 10.02 1.26
N SER A 115 -15.89 10.32 2.44
CA SER A 115 -16.76 9.42 3.19
C SER A 115 -18.11 9.14 2.54
N ALA A 116 -18.61 10.11 1.77
CA ALA A 116 -19.88 10.01 1.05
C ALA A 116 -19.75 9.17 -0.23
N ALA A 117 -18.66 9.35 -0.98
CA ALA A 117 -18.41 8.64 -2.23
C ALA A 117 -16.92 8.64 -2.62
N LEU A 118 -16.53 7.62 -3.38
CA LEU A 118 -15.29 7.57 -4.14
C LEU A 118 -15.65 7.62 -5.63
N PRO A 119 -15.43 8.74 -6.33
CA PRO A 119 -15.79 8.85 -7.74
C PRO A 119 -14.91 7.92 -8.58
N PRO A 120 -15.47 7.30 -9.64
CA PRO A 120 -14.66 6.51 -10.57
C PRO A 120 -13.64 7.41 -11.25
N VAL A 121 -12.39 6.95 -11.31
CA VAL A 121 -11.31 7.65 -12.01
C VAL A 121 -10.83 6.82 -13.19
N PRO A 122 -11.27 7.10 -14.43
CA PRO A 122 -10.78 6.39 -15.60
C PRO A 122 -9.33 6.79 -15.92
N GLY A 123 -8.61 5.91 -16.59
CA GLY A 123 -7.27 6.18 -17.09
C GLY A 123 -6.42 4.94 -17.29
N VAL A 124 -5.11 5.11 -17.19
CA VAL A 124 -4.13 4.07 -17.59
C VAL A 124 -3.19 3.74 -16.44
N GLU A 125 -2.91 2.44 -16.28
CA GLU A 125 -1.83 1.94 -15.44
C GLU A 125 -0.62 1.52 -16.28
N PHE A 126 0.57 1.89 -15.81
CA PHE A 126 1.85 1.40 -16.32
C PHE A 126 2.58 0.69 -15.19
N GLN A 127 3.03 -0.53 -15.43
CA GLN A 127 3.66 -1.34 -14.41
C GLN A 127 4.91 -2.01 -14.94
N ALA A 128 5.93 -2.07 -14.09
CA ALA A 128 7.14 -2.80 -14.41
C ALA A 128 7.79 -3.33 -13.14
N PHE A 129 8.66 -4.29 -13.34
CA PHE A 129 9.68 -4.65 -12.40
C PHE A 129 10.90 -3.76 -12.64
N ALA A 130 11.47 -3.23 -11.56
CA ALA A 130 12.67 -2.40 -11.58
C ALA A 130 13.72 -2.97 -10.63
N ARG A 131 15.00 -2.81 -10.96
CA ARG A 131 16.11 -3.15 -10.07
C ARG A 131 16.87 -1.88 -9.73
N LEU A 132 16.83 -1.51 -8.46
CA LEU A 132 17.62 -0.40 -7.95
C LEU A 132 19.12 -0.77 -7.90
N PRO A 133 20.03 0.17 -8.15
CA PRO A 133 21.46 -0.07 -8.01
C PRO A 133 21.82 -0.60 -6.62
N GLY A 134 22.72 -1.58 -6.59
CA GLY A 134 23.14 -2.25 -5.34
C GLY A 134 22.08 -3.16 -4.71
N ARG A 135 20.90 -3.34 -5.33
CA ARG A 135 19.87 -4.27 -4.85
C ARG A 135 19.81 -5.52 -5.72
N GLN A 136 19.79 -6.68 -5.06
CA GLN A 136 19.57 -7.98 -5.72
C GLN A 136 18.09 -8.22 -6.02
N GLN A 137 17.23 -7.78 -5.11
CA GLN A 137 15.79 -7.94 -5.23
C GLN A 137 15.23 -6.97 -6.27
N THR A 138 14.18 -7.40 -6.95
CA THR A 138 13.41 -6.58 -7.89
C THR A 138 12.25 -5.93 -7.15
N GLN A 139 11.97 -4.66 -7.43
CA GLN A 139 10.84 -3.90 -6.89
C GLN A 139 9.75 -3.80 -7.95
N ARG A 140 8.48 -3.79 -7.55
CA ARG A 140 7.40 -3.43 -8.48
C ARG A 140 7.13 -1.94 -8.39
N VAL A 141 7.06 -1.31 -9.57
CA VAL A 141 6.64 0.08 -9.71
C VAL A 141 5.35 0.13 -10.53
N LEU A 142 4.47 1.06 -10.17
CA LEU A 142 3.20 1.32 -10.84
C LEU A 142 3.03 2.82 -10.98
N ALA A 143 2.67 3.29 -12.17
CA ALA A 143 2.16 4.63 -12.39
C ALA A 143 0.69 4.54 -12.81
N GLN A 144 -0.17 5.30 -12.14
CA GLN A 144 -1.57 5.49 -12.48
C GLN A 144 -1.72 6.92 -13.03
N ILE A 145 -2.17 7.05 -14.27
CA ILE A 145 -2.37 8.34 -14.94
C ILE A 145 -3.86 8.47 -15.25
N PRO A 146 -4.59 9.35 -14.54
CA PRO A 146 -6.01 9.57 -14.82
C PRO A 146 -6.19 10.27 -16.17
N ASP A 147 -7.34 10.06 -16.82
CA ASP A 147 -7.66 10.78 -18.08
C ASP A 147 -7.72 12.30 -17.88
N ALA A 148 -8.02 12.75 -16.66
CA ALA A 148 -8.01 14.15 -16.25
C ALA A 148 -6.60 14.73 -16.00
N TYR A 149 -5.53 13.99 -16.31
CA TYR A 149 -4.16 14.46 -16.10
C TYR A 149 -3.82 15.65 -17.01
N ASP A 150 -3.55 16.80 -16.40
CA ASP A 150 -3.15 18.02 -17.10
C ASP A 150 -1.63 18.01 -17.37
N GLN A 151 -1.25 17.96 -18.66
CA GLN A 151 0.14 17.99 -19.08
C GLN A 151 0.80 19.37 -18.97
N GLN A 152 -0.01 20.44 -18.88
CA GLN A 152 0.44 21.81 -18.65
C GLN A 152 0.58 22.09 -17.15
N GLN A 153 -0.26 21.49 -16.31
CA GLN A 153 -0.20 21.57 -14.85
C GLN A 153 0.15 20.20 -14.23
N ARG A 154 1.37 19.74 -14.52
CA ARG A 154 1.82 18.40 -14.16
C ARG A 154 1.85 18.21 -12.64
N CYS A 155 1.04 17.27 -12.16
CA CYS A 155 1.02 16.87 -10.75
C CYS A 155 1.36 15.38 -10.62
N LEU A 156 2.40 15.07 -9.84
CA LEU A 156 2.80 13.70 -9.55
C LEU A 156 2.88 13.50 -8.03
N VAL A 157 2.24 12.45 -7.54
CA VAL A 157 2.25 12.07 -6.14
C VAL A 157 2.86 10.68 -6.01
N VAL A 158 3.84 10.53 -5.12
CA VAL A 158 4.47 9.24 -4.85
C VAL A 158 3.87 8.65 -3.58
N ALA A 159 3.37 7.41 -3.67
CA ALA A 159 2.79 6.68 -2.56
C ALA A 159 3.54 5.37 -2.34
N ALA A 160 4.37 5.32 -1.30
CA ALA A 160 5.12 4.11 -0.97
C ALA A 160 4.25 3.13 -0.17
N ALA A 161 4.21 1.86 -0.61
CA ALA A 161 3.48 0.81 0.10
C ALA A 161 4.07 0.57 1.50
N SER A 162 3.20 0.38 2.50
CA SER A 162 3.62 0.12 3.88
C SER A 162 3.92 -1.36 4.14
N GLY A 163 4.91 -1.64 4.99
CA GLY A 163 5.09 -2.96 5.61
C GLY A 163 5.28 -4.10 4.60
N SER A 164 4.47 -5.15 4.74
CA SER A 164 4.46 -6.38 3.92
C SER A 164 3.50 -6.31 2.71
N ARG A 165 2.98 -5.12 2.39
CA ARG A 165 2.07 -4.95 1.25
C ARG A 165 2.83 -4.82 -0.06
N GLY A 166 2.19 -5.24 -1.15
CA GLY A 166 2.69 -5.05 -2.51
C GLY A 166 2.40 -3.65 -3.05
N VAL A 167 2.67 -3.43 -4.33
CA VAL A 167 2.58 -2.12 -4.98
C VAL A 167 1.28 -1.34 -4.76
N TYR A 168 0.12 -2.00 -4.66
CA TYR A 168 -1.17 -1.34 -4.38
C TYR A 168 -1.37 -0.97 -2.90
N GLY A 169 -0.39 -1.26 -2.04
CA GLY A 169 -0.45 -1.14 -0.60
C GLY A 169 -0.58 0.27 -0.05
N ALA A 170 -0.50 1.31 -0.89
CA ALA A 170 -0.73 2.69 -0.50
C ALA A 170 -1.92 3.33 -1.24
N ILE A 171 -2.74 2.53 -1.94
CA ILE A 171 -3.83 3.05 -2.79
C ILE A 171 -4.79 3.96 -2.03
N ALA A 172 -5.13 3.61 -0.79
CA ALA A 172 -6.05 4.36 0.06
C ALA A 172 -5.43 5.64 0.68
N VAL A 173 -4.11 5.80 0.64
CA VAL A 173 -3.41 6.89 1.35
C VAL A 173 -3.45 8.17 0.52
N ALA A 174 -2.91 8.11 -0.70
CA ALA A 174 -2.82 9.28 -1.57
C ALA A 174 -3.80 9.25 -2.75
N GLY A 175 -4.22 8.05 -3.17
CA GLY A 175 -5.08 7.84 -4.34
C GLY A 175 -6.36 8.70 -4.33
N PRO A 176 -7.16 8.71 -3.25
CA PRO A 176 -8.45 9.41 -3.24
C PRO A 176 -8.34 10.91 -3.46
N TRP A 177 -7.29 11.53 -2.92
CA TRP A 177 -7.02 12.94 -3.12
C TRP A 177 -6.38 13.21 -4.48
N ALA A 178 -5.32 12.48 -4.81
CA ALA A 178 -4.47 12.77 -5.97
C ALA A 178 -5.19 12.46 -7.29
N LEU A 179 -5.73 11.25 -7.42
CA LEU A 179 -6.40 10.80 -8.65
C LEU A 179 -7.65 11.64 -8.95
N ALA A 180 -8.42 12.00 -7.92
CA ALA A 180 -9.60 12.86 -8.06
C ALA A 180 -9.27 14.29 -8.48
N ARG A 181 -8.02 14.74 -8.32
CA ARG A 181 -7.53 16.06 -8.74
C ARG A 181 -6.79 16.04 -10.06
N GLY A 182 -6.80 14.91 -10.78
CA GLY A 182 -6.06 14.75 -12.02
C GLY A 182 -4.55 14.57 -11.83
N CYS A 183 -4.06 14.32 -10.62
CA CYS A 183 -2.64 14.01 -10.40
C CYS A 183 -2.33 12.57 -10.79
N ALA A 184 -1.19 12.35 -11.45
CA ALA A 184 -0.65 11.00 -11.59
C ALA A 184 -0.17 10.49 -10.22
N VAL A 185 -0.38 9.21 -9.95
CA VAL A 185 0.08 8.56 -8.72
C VAL A 185 1.06 7.46 -9.06
N VAL A 186 2.27 7.54 -8.49
CA VAL A 186 3.30 6.52 -8.61
C VAL A 186 3.39 5.75 -7.32
N HIS A 187 3.24 4.43 -7.42
CA HIS A 187 3.35 3.50 -6.32
C HIS A 187 4.61 2.65 -6.46
N THR A 188 5.22 2.33 -5.33
CA THR A 188 6.35 1.42 -5.24
C THR A 188 6.19 0.50 -4.05
N ASP A 189 6.70 -0.72 -4.18
CA ASP A 189 6.93 -1.60 -3.04
C ASP A 189 8.41 -1.88 -2.81
N LYS A 190 8.75 -2.35 -1.61
CA LYS A 190 10.12 -2.65 -1.21
C LYS A 190 10.65 -3.99 -1.78
N GLY A 191 9.98 -4.56 -2.79
CA GLY A 191 10.23 -5.93 -3.27
C GLY A 191 9.81 -7.00 -2.26
N ALA A 192 8.96 -6.66 -1.29
CA ALA A 192 8.43 -7.57 -0.27
C ALA A 192 6.90 -7.64 -0.31
N GLY A 193 6.32 -7.42 -1.50
CA GLY A 193 4.89 -7.60 -1.70
C GLY A 193 4.44 -9.03 -1.42
N THR A 194 3.13 -9.25 -1.35
CA THR A 194 2.53 -10.55 -1.00
C THR A 194 2.65 -11.62 -2.09
N GLY A 195 3.45 -11.39 -3.14
CA GLY A 195 3.70 -12.37 -4.19
C GLY A 195 4.56 -13.50 -3.68
N VAL A 196 4.02 -14.72 -3.69
CA VAL A 196 4.76 -15.93 -3.31
C VAL A 196 5.45 -16.50 -4.54
N PHE A 197 6.71 -16.90 -4.40
CA PHE A 197 7.43 -17.70 -5.39
C PHE A 197 7.55 -19.14 -4.90
N ASP A 198 6.94 -20.07 -5.62
CA ASP A 198 7.06 -21.51 -5.38
C ASP A 198 8.34 -22.01 -6.05
N ARG A 199 9.37 -22.25 -5.23
CA ARG A 199 10.67 -22.75 -5.70
C ARG A 199 10.61 -24.16 -6.29
N SER A 200 9.68 -25.00 -5.84
CA SER A 200 9.56 -26.38 -6.32
C SER A 200 8.99 -26.45 -7.73
N ARG A 201 8.10 -25.50 -8.06
CA ARG A 201 7.45 -25.38 -9.36
C ARG A 201 8.11 -24.36 -10.28
N GLY A 202 8.98 -23.51 -9.74
CA GLY A 202 9.55 -22.38 -10.46
C GLY A 202 8.47 -21.35 -10.83
N GLU A 203 7.40 -21.24 -10.06
CA GLU A 203 6.25 -20.38 -10.37
C GLU A 203 6.20 -19.18 -9.41
N GLY A 204 6.06 -17.97 -9.96
CA GLY A 204 5.84 -16.72 -9.23
C GLY A 204 4.54 -16.02 -9.62
N VAL A 205 4.38 -14.79 -9.15
CA VAL A 205 3.22 -13.92 -9.48
C VAL A 205 3.67 -12.84 -10.47
N ALA A 206 3.03 -12.79 -11.63
CA ALA A 206 3.27 -11.78 -12.67
C ALA A 206 2.68 -10.41 -12.30
N LEU A 207 3.00 -9.37 -13.08
CA LEU A 207 2.50 -8.00 -12.87
C LEU A 207 0.97 -7.91 -12.89
N ASP A 208 0.29 -8.78 -13.62
CA ASP A 208 -1.18 -8.82 -13.67
C ASP A 208 -1.82 -9.71 -12.58
N GLY A 209 -1.00 -10.24 -11.67
CA GLY A 209 -1.45 -11.08 -10.55
C GLY A 209 -1.60 -12.56 -10.88
N ARG A 210 -1.54 -12.97 -12.15
CA ARG A 210 -1.58 -14.39 -12.53
C ARG A 210 -0.26 -15.08 -12.19
N ARG A 211 -0.26 -16.42 -12.12
CA ARG A 211 0.99 -17.16 -11.97
C ARG A 211 1.78 -17.15 -13.28
N ALA A 212 3.11 -17.13 -13.17
CA ALA A 212 4.04 -17.23 -14.28
C ALA A 212 5.29 -18.00 -13.86
N THR A 213 5.97 -18.61 -14.83
CA THR A 213 7.26 -19.30 -14.66
C THR A 213 8.41 -18.42 -15.13
#